data_AF-A0A1G3V9J4-F1
#
_entry.id   AF-A0A1G3V9J4-F1
#
_cell.length_a   1.000
_cell.length_b   1.000
_cell.length_c   1.000
_cell.angle_alpha   90.00
_cell.angle_beta   90.00
_cell.angle_gamma   90.00
#
_symmetry.space_group_name_H-M   'P 1'
#
loop_
_entity.id
_entity.type
_entity.pdbx_description
1 polymer ?
#
loop_
_entity_poly.entity_id
_entity_poly.type
_entity_poly.pdbx_seq_one_letter_code
_entity_poly.pdbx_strand_id
1 'polypeptide(L)' 'MQRPPIYYRGDVPYAIGYVELPEGVRVETLFSTSDFEQLRIGLDVELVIERLHEDEEGNEVLTYKFRPVVR' A
#
# COMPACT_ATOMS: atom_id res chain seq x y z
N MET A 1 16.38 6.25 9.46
CA MET A 1 15.12 5.89 8.74
C MET A 1 15.50 5.44 7.34
N GLN A 2 14.92 4.34 6.87
CA GLN A 2 15.08 3.89 5.49
C GLN A 2 14.45 4.93 4.55
N ARG A 3 15.18 5.32 3.51
CA ARG A 3 14.68 6.23 2.48
C ARG A 3 14.08 5.41 1.34
N PRO A 4 12.96 5.86 0.75
CA PRO A 4 12.42 5.20 -0.42
C PRO A 4 13.41 5.27 -1.60
N PRO A 5 13.29 4.37 -2.60
CA PRO A 5 14.04 4.48 -3.84
C PRO A 5 13.82 5.84 -4.53
N ILE A 6 14.83 6.33 -5.25
CA ILE A 6 14.79 7.66 -5.91
C ILE A 6 13.63 7.85 -6.89
N TYR A 7 13.09 6.75 -7.42
CA TYR A 7 11.98 6.75 -8.36
C TYR A 7 10.60 6.64 -7.68
N TYR A 8 10.54 6.47 -6.36
CA TYR A 8 9.26 6.44 -5.65
C TYR A 8 8.69 7.85 -5.52
N ARG A 9 7.47 8.04 -6.05
CA ARG A 9 6.80 9.34 -6.11
C ARG A 9 5.57 9.44 -5.19
N GLY A 10 5.28 8.38 -4.42
CA GLY A 10 4.15 8.37 -3.49
C GLY A 10 4.44 9.06 -2.16
N ASP A 11 3.40 9.22 -1.35
CA ASP A 11 3.50 9.87 -0.04
C ASP A 11 4.39 9.07 0.93
N VAL A 12 5.08 9.79 1.81
CA VAL A 12 5.88 9.26 2.91
C VAL A 12 5.45 9.89 4.23
N PRO A 13 5.44 9.15 5.36
CA PRO A 13 5.78 7.72 5.49
C PRO A 13 4.71 6.80 4.91
N TYR A 14 5.10 5.56 4.59
CA TYR A 14 4.19 4.51 4.12
C TYR A 14 4.56 3.16 4.74
N ALA A 15 3.59 2.26 4.81
CA ALA A 15 3.80 0.85 5.18
C ALA A 15 3.84 -0.03 3.92
N ILE A 16 4.81 -0.92 3.85
CA ILE A 16 5.00 -1.91 2.78
C ILE A 16 5.14 -3.31 3.39
N GLY A 17 4.60 -4.32 2.71
CA GLY A 17 4.72 -5.71 3.14
C GLY A 17 4.09 -6.66 2.14
N TYR A 18 3.76 -7.87 2.59
CA TYR A 18 3.18 -8.92 1.75
C TYR A 18 1.75 -9.24 2.17
N VAL A 19 0.87 -9.40 1.20
CA VAL A 19 -0.47 -9.97 1.37
C VAL A 19 -0.52 -11.33 0.70
N GLU A 20 -0.94 -12.34 1.44
CA GLU A 20 -1.23 -13.67 0.91
C GLU A 20 -2.70 -13.73 0.50
N LEU A 21 -2.93 -13.91 -0.80
CA LEU A 21 -4.27 -14.03 -1.36
C LEU A 21 -4.83 -15.44 -1.15
N PRO A 22 -6.17 -15.62 -1.15
CA PRO A 22 -6.81 -16.93 -0.98
C PRO A 22 -6.35 -17.98 -1.99
N GLU A 23 -5.90 -17.56 -3.18
CA GLU A 23 -5.37 -18.41 -4.24
C GLU A 23 -3.94 -18.92 -3.96
N GLY A 24 -3.31 -18.52 -2.84
CA GLY A 24 -1.97 -18.94 -2.44
C GLY A 24 -0.83 -18.08 -3.01
N VAL A 25 -1.16 -16.96 -3.67
CA VAL A 25 -0.18 -16.01 -4.22
C VAL A 25 0.16 -14.95 -3.17
N ARG A 26 1.44 -14.57 -3.07
CA ARG A 26 1.88 -13.43 -2.24
C ARG A 26 2.21 -12.22 -3.10
N VAL A 27 1.65 -11.08 -2.72
CA VAL A 27 1.85 -9.80 -3.42
C VAL A 27 2.56 -8.84 -2.47
N GLU A 28 3.70 -8.28 -2.90
CA GLU A 28 4.30 -7.13 -2.23
C GLU A 28 3.47 -5.88 -2.54
N THR A 29 3.07 -5.17 -1.49
CA THR A 29 2.09 -4.09 -1.59
C THR A 29 2.29 -3.03 -0.51
N LEU A 30 1.79 -1.83 -0.81
CA LEU A 30 1.57 -0.77 0.18
C LEU A 30 0.29 -1.04 0.97
N PHE A 31 0.24 -0.54 2.21
CA PHE A 31 -0.97 -0.52 3.03
C PHE A 31 -1.58 0.88 3.12
N SER A 32 -2.87 1.00 2.83
CA SER A 32 -3.65 2.23 3.02
C SER A 32 -4.19 2.27 4.45
N THR A 33 -3.49 3.00 5.32
CA THR A 33 -3.86 3.22 6.72
C THR A 33 -3.13 4.46 7.26
N SER A 34 -3.80 5.22 8.13
CA SER A 34 -3.17 6.32 8.89
C SER A 34 -2.59 5.84 10.23
N ASP A 35 -2.99 4.66 10.70
CA ASP A 35 -2.45 4.00 11.89
C ASP A 35 -1.55 2.84 11.42
N PHE A 36 -0.24 2.98 11.61
CA PHE A 36 0.71 1.90 11.25
C PHE A 36 0.84 0.85 12.35
N GLU A 37 0.51 1.19 13.60
CA GLU A 37 0.67 0.29 14.75
C GLU A 37 -0.39 -0.80 14.77
N GLN A 38 -1.54 -0.60 14.10
CA GLN A 38 -2.54 -1.66 13.95
C GLN A 38 -2.12 -2.79 13.00
N LEU A 39 -1.13 -2.54 12.12
CA LEU A 39 -0.68 -3.53 11.14
C LEU A 39 0.06 -4.66 11.84
N ARG A 40 -0.42 -5.89 11.64
CA ARG A 40 0.15 -7.11 12.20
C ARG A 40 0.02 -8.26 11.21
N ILE A 41 0.94 -9.21 11.29
CA ILE A 41 0.89 -10.42 10.46
C ILE A 41 -0.41 -11.18 10.77
N GLY A 42 -1.11 -11.63 9.72
CA GLY A 42 -2.39 -12.33 9.83
C GLY A 42 -3.61 -11.43 9.95
N LEU A 43 -3.46 -10.11 9.78
CA LEU A 43 -4.59 -9.18 9.69
C LEU A 43 -5.34 -9.35 8.36
N ASP A 44 -6.66 -9.45 8.43
CA ASP A 44 -7.52 -9.41 7.24
C ASP A 44 -7.48 -8.03 6.58
N VAL A 45 -7.27 -8.03 5.28
CA VAL A 45 -7.19 -6.82 4.46
C VAL A 45 -7.99 -6.97 3.18
N GLU A 46 -8.38 -5.85 2.58
CA GLU A 46 -9.06 -5.80 1.29
C GLU A 46 -8.28 -4.95 0.29
N LEU A 47 -8.34 -5.34 -0.98
CA LEU A 47 -7.71 -4.61 -2.08
C LEU A 47 -8.42 -3.27 -2.29
N VAL A 48 -7.63 -2.22 -2.47
CA VAL A 48 -8.11 -0.91 -2.90
C VAL A 48 -7.28 -0.39 -4.07
N ILE A 49 -7.91 0.37 -4.95
CA ILE A 49 -7.22 1.14 -5.98
C ILE A 49 -7.22 2.59 -5.54
N GLU A 50 -6.03 3.16 -5.38
CA GLU A 50 -5.84 4.52 -4.90
C GLU A 50 -4.79 5.24 -5.73
N ARG A 51 -4.86 6.58 -5.73
CA ARG A 51 -3.81 7.42 -6.28
C ARG A 51 -2.49 7.19 -5.55
N LEU A 52 -1.44 6.94 -6.31
CA LEU A 52 -0.05 6.90 -5.83
C LEU A 52 0.56 8.30 -5.88
N HIS A 53 0.47 8.95 -7.05
CA HIS A 53 0.97 10.30 -7.29
C HIS A 53 0.30 10.91 -8.51
N GLU A 54 0.61 12.17 -8.79
CA GLU A 54 0.28 12.85 -10.06
C GLU A 54 1.55 12.89 -10.92
N ASP A 55 1.43 12.61 -12.21
CA ASP A 55 2.56 12.70 -13.14
C ASP A 55 2.84 14.15 -13.60
N GLU A 56 3.82 14.33 -14.48
CA GLU A 56 4.25 15.65 -14.95
C GLU A 56 3.21 16.34 -15.86
N GLU A 57 2.25 15.59 -16.37
CA GLU A 57 1.16 16.08 -17.22
C GLU A 57 -0.14 16.32 -16.41
N GLY A 58 -0.11 16.07 -15.10
CA GLY A 58 -1.27 16.23 -14.23
C GLY A 58 -2.18 15.00 -14.17
N ASN A 59 -1.78 13.86 -14.72
CA ASN A 59 -2.58 12.64 -14.67
C ASN A 59 -2.43 11.93 -13.32
N GLU A 60 -3.53 11.35 -12.84
CA GLU A 60 -3.50 10.49 -11.67
C GLU A 60 -2.88 9.13 -12.01
N VAL A 61 -1.75 8.82 -11.37
CA VAL A 61 -1.17 7.48 -11.40
C VAL A 61 -1.80 6.67 -10.28
N LEU A 62 -2.68 5.74 -10.63
CA LEU A 62 -3.31 4.82 -9.68
C LEU A 62 -2.43 3.59 -9.43
N THR A 63 -2.54 3.02 -8.23
CA THR A 63 -1.90 1.75 -7.85
C THR A 63 -2.87 0.89 -7.06
N TYR A 64 -2.57 -0.40 -6.97
CA TYR A 64 -3.17 -1.26 -5.96
C TYR A 64 -2.49 -1.03 -4.61
N LYS A 65 -3.29 -1.11 -3.55
CA LYS A 65 -2.87 -1.20 -2.15
C LYS A 65 -3.82 -2.15 -1.41
N PHE A 66 -3.56 -2.38 -0.13
CA PHE A 66 -4.49 -3.09 0.74
C PHE A 66 -4.79 -2.27 1.98
N ARG A 67 -6.03 -2.30 2.47
CA ARG A 67 -6.38 -1.64 3.74
C ARG A 67 -6.92 -2.66 4.75
N PRO A 68 -6.69 -2.46 6.06
CA PRO A 68 -7.33 -3.25 7.11
C PRO A 68 -8.85 -3.27 6.96
N VAL A 69 -9.44 -4.47 7.08
CA VAL A 69 -10.89 -4.60 7.19
C VAL A 69 -11.28 -4.30 8.65
N VAL A 70 -11.97 -3.19 8.88
CA VAL A 70 -12.58 -2.91 10.19
C VAL A 70 -13.87 -3.72 10.25
N ARG A 71 -13.92 -4.71 11.14
CA ARG A 71 -15.17 -5.43 11.46
C ARG A 71 -15.86 -4.77 12.64
#